data_AF-A0A7G2IMJ5-F1
#
_entry.id   AF-A0A7G2IMJ5-F1
#
_cell.length_a   1.000
_cell.length_b   1.000
_cell.length_c   1.000
_cell.angle_alpha   90.00
_cell.angle_beta   90.00
_cell.angle_gamma   90.00
#
_symmetry.space_group_name_H-M   'P 1'
#
loop_
_entity.id
_entity.type
_entity.pdbx_description
1 polymer ?
#
loop_
_entity_poly.entity_id
_entity_poly.type
_entity_poly.pdbx_seq_one_letter_code
_entity_poly.pdbx_strand_id
1 'polypeptide(L)'
;MNLSLTKRLWIGFALMAALTLISTLTGWYNLRFVSQVEQANTQALIPTMDMARQLSEASAWELFSAQNLTTADNENMWLAQGRMLTAQSLKITTLLKTLREQGFDTSAIEQQEKEIAQSLSHQGEMVGERLRLRAQQQQLSQKIIEATADVAEMARGQASNAATSAGATQASIYDLIESHQGQAAEQALDRLIDIDLEYYNQMNELRLSALRVQQMVMNLGNNQAQNNLAALESQLNAAVRVLHRRQIRIEDPVVRTQVADTVNTISRYIELLSLYRQDNDITTQLQILSQNNIEQFTRFSSEVSQLVEIIGQRNQSGLAHLKQASQRGQNLLLLLGGVSLCLLILILWRVVYRSVTRPLAQQTQALQRLLEGDIDSPFPETAGVRELDTIGRLMDAFRSSVHALNNHRKHLAAQVKARTAELHSMVSEHRQARAEAEKANQAKSAFLAAMSHEIRTPLYGILGTAQLLSDNPALTQHRENLRAITDSGESLLTILNDILDYSAIEAGGKKCCDRR
;
A
#
# COMPACT_ATOMS: atom_id res chain seq x y z
N MET A 1 19.17 47.35 13.54
CA MET A 1 19.16 47.13 12.07
C MET A 1 17.74 46.88 11.60
N ASN A 2 17.13 47.84 10.91
CA ASN A 2 15.79 47.69 10.33
C ASN A 2 15.87 46.75 9.11
N LEU A 3 15.56 45.46 9.31
CA LEU A 3 15.49 44.51 8.20
C LEU A 3 14.28 44.84 7.31
N SER A 4 14.48 44.84 5.99
CA SER A 4 13.42 44.95 4.99
C SER A 4 12.38 43.84 5.16
N LEU A 5 11.14 44.12 4.77
CA LEU A 5 10.06 43.12 4.76
C LEU A 5 10.47 41.87 3.96
N THR A 6 11.17 42.10 2.85
CA THR A 6 11.70 41.06 1.96
C THR A 6 12.67 40.10 2.67
N LYS A 7 13.59 40.62 3.50
CA LYS A 7 14.54 39.78 4.25
C LYS A 7 13.85 38.93 5.32
N ARG A 8 12.84 39.49 6.00
CA ARG A 8 12.05 38.74 6.99
C ARG A 8 11.24 37.60 6.34
N LEU A 9 10.65 37.85 5.17
CA LEU A 9 9.97 36.84 4.36
C LEU A 9 10.94 35.76 3.87
N TRP A 10 12.11 36.13 3.35
CA TRP A 10 13.15 35.17 2.92
C TRP A 10 13.64 34.26 4.04
N ILE A 11 13.81 34.78 5.27
CA ILE A 11 14.16 33.96 6.43
C ILE A 11 13.02 32.97 6.76
N GLY A 12 11.76 33.41 6.69
CA GLY A 12 10.60 32.53 6.85
C GLY A 12 10.55 31.42 5.80
N PHE A 13 10.77 31.75 4.52
CA PHE A 13 10.82 30.78 3.43
C PHE A 13 11.99 29.81 3.57
N ALA A 14 13.18 30.29 3.95
CA ALA A 14 14.34 29.44 4.18
C ALA A 14 14.12 28.47 5.35
N LEU A 15 13.49 28.93 6.44
CA LEU A 15 13.12 28.07 7.57
C LEU A 15 12.07 27.01 7.18
N MET A 16 11.06 27.39 6.40
CA MET A 16 10.07 26.44 5.88
C MET A 16 10.71 25.40 4.97
N ALA A 17 11.61 25.82 4.06
CA ALA A 17 12.33 24.91 3.16
C ALA A 17 13.28 23.96 3.91
N ALA A 18 13.97 24.44 4.94
CA ALA A 18 14.80 23.59 5.79
C ALA A 18 13.97 22.56 6.56
N LEU A 19 12.81 22.98 7.10
CA LEU A 19 11.90 22.11 7.83
C LEU A 19 11.30 21.01 6.95
N THR A 20 10.88 21.35 5.72
CA THR A 20 10.38 20.36 4.76
C THR A 20 11.48 19.38 4.37
N LEU A 21 12.69 19.86 4.08
CA LEU A 21 13.83 19.01 3.69
C LEU A 21 14.24 18.02 4.80
N ILE A 22 14.27 18.47 6.06
CA ILE A 22 14.53 17.59 7.23
C ILE A 22 13.43 16.53 7.37
N SER A 23 12.16 16.92 7.21
CA SER A 23 11.02 16.00 7.27
C SER A 23 11.11 14.94 6.16
N THR A 24 11.41 15.34 4.93
CA THR A 24 11.57 14.42 3.79
C THR A 24 12.75 13.46 3.96
N LEU A 25 13.91 13.96 4.42
CA LEU A 25 15.08 13.13 4.72
C LEU A 25 14.80 12.10 5.80
N THR A 26 14.07 12.50 6.85
CA THR A 26 13.71 11.58 7.95
C THR A 26 12.71 10.52 7.48
N GLY A 27 11.74 10.91 6.65
CA GLY A 27 10.84 9.97 5.97
C GLY A 27 11.58 8.95 5.12
N TRP A 28 12.54 9.41 4.32
CA TRP A 28 13.35 8.56 3.46
C TRP A 28 14.22 7.58 4.26
N TYR A 29 14.89 8.03 5.32
CA TYR A 29 15.70 7.17 6.19
C TYR A 29 14.86 6.06 6.85
N ASN A 30 13.66 6.40 7.33
CA ASN A 30 12.76 5.45 7.97
C ASN A 30 12.26 4.39 6.98
N LEU A 31 11.81 4.80 5.77
CA LEU A 31 11.42 3.86 4.71
C LEU A 31 12.56 2.92 4.31
N ARG A 32 13.79 3.45 4.24
CA ARG A 32 14.97 2.64 3.91
C ARG A 32 15.30 1.64 5.02
N PHE A 33 15.15 2.03 6.28
CA PHE A 33 15.34 1.14 7.43
C PHE A 33 14.29 0.00 7.44
N VAL A 34 13.02 0.33 7.20
CA VAL A 34 11.94 -0.67 7.08
C VAL A 34 12.22 -1.64 5.93
N SER A 35 12.65 -1.13 4.77
CA SER A 35 12.97 -1.96 3.60
C SER A 35 14.16 -2.90 3.82
N GLN A 36 15.23 -2.45 4.50
CA GLN A 36 16.38 -3.31 4.83
C GLN A 36 15.99 -4.44 5.78
N VAL A 37 15.15 -4.12 6.77
CA VAL A 37 14.64 -5.07 7.75
C VAL A 37 13.69 -6.09 7.11
N GLU A 38 12.87 -5.67 6.15
CA GLU A 38 11.98 -6.54 5.36
C GLU A 38 12.76 -7.49 4.42
N GLN A 39 13.82 -7.00 3.77
CA GLN A 39 14.69 -7.82 2.91
C GLN A 39 15.45 -8.88 3.69
N ALA A 40 16.03 -8.54 4.85
CA ALA A 40 16.74 -9.50 5.68
C ALA A 40 15.81 -10.62 6.19
N ASN A 41 14.54 -10.31 6.47
CA ASN A 41 13.58 -11.30 6.96
C ASN A 41 12.95 -12.15 5.85
N THR A 42 12.66 -11.59 4.67
CA THR A 42 12.16 -12.40 3.54
C THR A 42 13.18 -13.44 3.08
N GLN A 43 14.48 -13.13 3.18
CA GLN A 43 15.55 -14.08 2.85
C GLN A 43 15.77 -15.18 3.91
N ALA A 44 15.35 -14.99 5.17
CA ALA A 44 15.62 -15.93 6.27
C ALA A 44 14.38 -16.66 6.83
N LEU A 45 13.22 -16.00 6.94
CA LEU A 45 12.05 -16.55 7.65
C LEU A 45 11.13 -17.39 6.78
N ILE A 46 10.92 -17.01 5.51
CA ILE A 46 10.07 -17.77 4.59
C ILE A 46 10.70 -19.13 4.23
N PRO A 47 12.01 -19.23 3.91
CA PRO A 47 12.59 -20.52 3.54
C PRO A 47 12.64 -21.50 4.72
N THR A 48 12.86 -21.05 5.95
CA THR A 48 12.91 -21.94 7.13
C THR A 48 11.57 -22.60 7.43
N MET A 49 10.47 -21.87 7.28
CA MET A 49 9.12 -22.41 7.49
C MET A 49 8.76 -23.45 6.41
N ASP A 50 9.15 -23.18 5.16
CA ASP A 50 8.94 -24.15 4.08
C ASP A 50 9.83 -25.38 4.25
N MET A 51 11.10 -25.21 4.68
CA MET A 51 11.98 -26.32 5.03
C MET A 51 11.39 -27.18 6.17
N ALA A 52 10.84 -26.55 7.22
CA ALA A 52 10.19 -27.24 8.32
C ALA A 52 8.98 -28.07 7.86
N ARG A 53 8.14 -27.49 6.97
CA ARG A 53 7.02 -28.20 6.35
C ARG A 53 7.51 -29.38 5.50
N GLN A 54 8.50 -29.16 4.63
CA GLN A 54 9.06 -30.20 3.78
C GLN A 54 9.73 -31.32 4.59
N LEU A 55 10.34 -31.00 5.74
CA LEU A 55 10.93 -31.96 6.66
C LEU A 55 9.85 -32.86 7.27
N SER A 56 8.75 -32.27 7.75
CA SER A 56 7.60 -33.01 8.26
C SER A 56 6.89 -33.85 7.18
N GLU A 57 6.84 -33.36 5.95
CA GLU A 57 6.26 -34.10 4.83
C GLU A 57 7.15 -35.30 4.44
N ALA A 58 8.46 -35.08 4.35
CA ALA A 58 9.42 -36.12 4.02
C ALA A 58 9.44 -37.23 5.08
N SER A 59 9.37 -36.89 6.37
CA SER A 59 9.29 -37.88 7.46
C SER A 59 8.01 -38.70 7.41
N ALA A 60 6.87 -38.09 7.07
CA ALA A 60 5.61 -38.81 6.91
C ALA A 60 5.66 -39.80 5.73
N TRP A 61 6.25 -39.40 4.60
CA TRP A 61 6.46 -40.28 3.45
C TRP A 61 7.46 -41.40 3.74
N GLU A 62 8.52 -41.13 4.49
CA GLU A 62 9.49 -42.14 4.92
C GLU A 62 8.82 -43.21 5.78
N LEU A 63 8.02 -42.81 6.78
CA LEU A 63 7.24 -43.74 7.61
C LEU A 63 6.26 -44.57 6.77
N PHE A 64 5.54 -43.93 5.85
CA PHE A 64 4.60 -44.60 4.96
C PHE A 64 5.30 -45.65 4.08
N SER A 65 6.43 -45.29 3.47
CA SER A 65 7.19 -46.22 2.64
C SER A 65 7.86 -47.32 3.47
N ALA A 66 8.27 -47.06 4.70
CA ALA A 66 8.78 -48.07 5.62
C ALA A 66 7.72 -49.14 5.93
N GLN A 67 6.49 -48.73 6.25
CA GLN A 67 5.38 -49.65 6.48
C GLN A 67 5.09 -50.50 5.24
N ASN A 68 5.01 -49.86 4.07
CA ASN A 68 4.75 -50.56 2.81
C ASN A 68 5.90 -51.47 2.38
N LEU A 69 7.14 -51.17 2.76
CA LEU A 69 8.28 -52.04 2.47
C LEU A 69 8.12 -53.39 3.20
N THR A 70 7.75 -53.36 4.48
CA THR A 70 7.60 -54.59 5.29
C THR A 70 6.48 -55.52 4.77
N THR A 71 5.43 -54.94 4.19
CA THR A 71 4.28 -55.64 3.61
C THR A 71 4.43 -55.91 2.11
N ALA A 72 5.57 -55.61 1.50
CA ALA A 72 5.76 -55.84 0.07
C ALA A 72 5.66 -57.33 -0.28
N ASP A 73 4.72 -57.63 -1.18
CA ASP A 73 4.43 -58.99 -1.66
C ASP A 73 5.03 -59.31 -3.03
N ASN A 74 5.58 -58.28 -3.71
CA ASN A 74 6.20 -58.43 -5.02
C ASN A 74 7.42 -57.52 -5.17
N GLU A 75 8.27 -57.88 -6.13
CA GLU A 75 9.54 -57.20 -6.39
C GLU A 75 9.35 -55.73 -6.83
N ASN A 76 8.29 -55.44 -7.60
CA ASN A 76 8.00 -54.07 -8.05
C ASN A 76 7.71 -53.14 -6.87
N MET A 77 6.89 -53.58 -5.92
CA MET A 77 6.56 -52.83 -4.72
C MET A 77 7.80 -52.68 -3.83
N TRP A 78 8.57 -53.74 -3.62
CA TRP A 78 9.82 -53.70 -2.86
C TRP A 78 10.81 -52.67 -3.43
N LEU A 79 11.06 -52.70 -4.75
CA LEU A 79 11.93 -51.74 -5.41
C LEU A 79 11.39 -50.30 -5.35
N ALA A 80 10.08 -50.12 -5.54
CA ALA A 80 9.47 -48.80 -5.49
C ALA A 80 9.57 -48.17 -4.08
N GLN A 81 9.24 -48.94 -3.04
CA GLN A 81 9.32 -48.46 -1.66
C GLN A 81 10.77 -48.24 -1.21
N GLY A 82 11.70 -49.15 -1.59
CA GLY A 82 13.13 -48.97 -1.29
C GLY A 82 13.73 -47.71 -1.92
N ARG A 83 13.37 -47.41 -3.19
CA ARG A 83 13.78 -46.14 -3.84
C ARG A 83 13.17 -44.92 -3.16
N MET A 84 11.90 -44.99 -2.79
CA MET A 84 11.21 -43.90 -2.10
C MET A 84 11.86 -43.60 -0.74
N LEU A 85 12.16 -44.63 0.06
CA LEU A 85 12.87 -44.48 1.33
C LEU A 85 14.23 -43.80 1.16
N THR A 86 15.03 -44.28 0.22
CA THR A 86 16.35 -43.69 -0.07
C THR A 86 16.24 -42.22 -0.47
N ALA A 87 15.23 -41.87 -1.27
CA ALA A 87 15.00 -40.50 -1.70
C ALA A 87 14.53 -39.60 -0.54
N GLN A 88 13.63 -40.08 0.33
CA GLN A 88 13.16 -39.31 1.47
C GLN A 88 14.24 -39.13 2.54
N SER A 89 15.01 -40.16 2.88
CA SER A 89 16.17 -40.07 3.78
C SER A 89 17.19 -39.04 3.30
N LEU A 90 17.54 -39.05 2.00
CA LEU A 90 18.43 -38.04 1.42
C LEU A 90 17.85 -36.62 1.51
N LYS A 91 16.54 -36.48 1.27
CA LYS A 91 15.84 -35.19 1.39
C LYS A 91 15.86 -34.68 2.84
N ILE A 92 15.56 -35.54 3.81
CA ILE A 92 15.59 -35.22 5.24
C ILE A 92 17.00 -34.79 5.65
N THR A 93 18.03 -35.59 5.34
CA THR A 93 19.44 -35.27 5.63
C THR A 93 19.86 -33.92 5.04
N THR A 94 19.44 -33.61 3.81
CA THR A 94 19.74 -32.33 3.16
C THR A 94 19.04 -31.15 3.84
N LEU A 95 17.76 -31.32 4.21
CA LEU A 95 16.98 -30.30 4.92
C LEU A 95 17.56 -30.03 6.31
N LEU A 96 17.90 -31.07 7.07
CA LEU A 96 18.53 -30.95 8.39
C LEU A 96 19.88 -30.22 8.30
N LYS A 97 20.73 -30.58 7.33
CA LYS A 97 21.99 -29.88 7.10
C LYS A 97 21.78 -28.39 6.82
N THR A 98 20.79 -28.06 5.98
CA THR A 98 20.47 -26.66 5.64
C THR A 98 19.94 -25.90 6.85
N LEU A 99 19.08 -26.51 7.67
CA LEU A 99 18.58 -25.93 8.91
C LEU A 99 19.71 -25.71 9.93
N ARG A 100 20.69 -26.62 10.00
CA ARG A 100 21.89 -26.45 10.82
C ARG A 100 22.73 -25.26 10.41
N GLU A 101 22.92 -25.07 9.10
CA GLU A 101 23.63 -23.90 8.55
C GLU A 101 22.93 -22.57 8.90
N GLN A 102 21.62 -22.62 9.17
CA GLN A 102 20.83 -21.48 9.67
C GLN A 102 20.79 -21.35 11.20
N GLY A 103 21.60 -22.14 11.91
CA GLY A 103 21.78 -22.06 13.35
C GLY A 103 20.67 -22.73 14.16
N PHE A 104 19.98 -23.73 13.60
CA PHE A 104 19.14 -24.65 14.36
C PHE A 104 19.94 -25.89 14.78
N ASP A 105 19.66 -26.44 15.96
CA ASP A 105 20.26 -27.70 16.39
C ASP A 105 19.49 -28.89 15.79
N THR A 106 20.14 -29.59 14.87
CA THR A 106 19.60 -30.77 14.17
C THR A 106 20.34 -32.05 14.53
N SER A 107 21.30 -31.99 15.45
CA SER A 107 22.27 -33.07 15.69
C SER A 107 21.61 -34.39 16.15
N ALA A 108 20.64 -34.30 17.06
CA ALA A 108 19.85 -35.45 17.53
C ALA A 108 19.04 -36.08 16.39
N ILE A 109 18.36 -35.26 15.59
CA ILE A 109 17.51 -35.71 14.49
C ILE A 109 18.35 -36.35 13.38
N GLU A 110 19.53 -35.80 13.05
CA GLU A 110 20.46 -36.39 12.09
C GLU A 110 20.96 -37.77 12.55
N GLN A 111 21.26 -37.91 13.85
CA GLN A 111 21.67 -39.21 14.40
C GLN A 111 20.52 -40.21 14.38
N GLN A 112 19.31 -39.80 14.74
CA GLN A 112 18.13 -40.66 14.74
C GLN A 112 17.72 -41.07 13.32
N GLU A 113 17.79 -40.16 12.35
CA GLU A 113 17.55 -40.44 10.92
C GLU A 113 18.52 -41.50 10.42
N LYS A 114 19.81 -41.37 10.77
CA LYS A 114 20.83 -42.34 10.34
C LYS A 114 20.56 -43.73 10.89
N GLU A 115 20.15 -43.84 12.15
CA GLU A 115 19.78 -45.12 12.78
C GLU A 115 18.52 -45.72 12.12
N ILE A 116 17.53 -44.90 11.82
CA ILE A 116 16.31 -45.31 11.11
C ILE A 116 16.66 -45.80 9.70
N ALA A 117 17.44 -45.03 8.94
CA ALA A 117 17.85 -45.38 7.58
C ALA A 117 18.63 -46.71 7.54
N GLN A 118 19.52 -46.94 8.52
CA GLN A 118 20.23 -48.22 8.67
C GLN A 118 19.28 -49.38 8.97
N SER A 119 18.36 -49.20 9.92
CA SER A 119 17.34 -50.21 10.26
C SER A 119 16.45 -50.55 9.06
N LEU A 120 15.98 -49.54 8.33
CA LEU A 120 15.15 -49.70 7.14
C LEU A 120 15.90 -50.34 5.97
N SER A 121 17.18 -50.03 5.79
CA SER A 121 18.03 -50.68 4.79
C SER A 121 18.12 -52.19 5.08
N HIS A 122 18.38 -52.56 6.34
CA HIS A 122 18.43 -53.96 6.74
C HIS A 122 17.09 -54.68 6.58
N GLN A 123 15.97 -54.02 6.93
CA GLN A 123 14.64 -54.55 6.64
C GLN A 123 14.41 -54.75 5.14
N GLY A 124 14.84 -53.79 4.31
CA GLY A 124 14.74 -53.88 2.86
C GLY A 124 15.48 -55.09 2.29
N GLU A 125 16.68 -55.38 2.78
CA GLU A 125 17.45 -56.57 2.41
C GLU A 125 16.70 -57.85 2.77
N MET A 126 16.19 -57.95 4.00
CA MET A 126 15.43 -59.11 4.46
C MET A 126 14.12 -59.33 3.69
N VAL A 127 13.40 -58.25 3.34
CA VAL A 127 12.22 -58.34 2.47
C VAL A 127 12.61 -58.86 1.09
N GLY A 128 13.72 -58.40 0.53
CA GLY A 128 14.25 -58.90 -0.74
C GLY A 128 14.59 -60.40 -0.68
N GLU A 129 15.23 -60.85 0.39
CA GLU A 129 15.52 -62.26 0.64
C GLU A 129 14.24 -63.09 0.78
N ARG A 130 13.25 -62.59 1.53
CA ARG A 130 11.92 -63.20 1.68
C ARG A 130 11.23 -63.42 0.34
N LEU A 131 11.22 -62.40 -0.53
CA LEU A 131 10.61 -62.49 -1.86
C LEU A 131 11.32 -63.53 -2.73
N ARG A 132 12.65 -63.61 -2.66
CA ARG A 132 13.44 -64.62 -3.36
C ARG A 132 13.14 -66.03 -2.86
N LEU A 133 13.03 -66.23 -1.54
CA LEU A 133 12.64 -67.51 -0.94
C LEU A 133 11.26 -67.94 -1.41
N ARG A 134 10.27 -67.03 -1.41
CA ARG A 134 8.91 -67.33 -1.89
C ARG A 134 8.87 -67.72 -3.37
N ALA A 135 9.68 -67.06 -4.21
CA ALA A 135 9.82 -67.46 -5.61
C ALA A 135 10.42 -68.87 -5.76
N GLN A 136 11.42 -69.21 -4.95
CA GLN A 136 12.02 -70.54 -4.92
C GLN A 136 11.03 -71.61 -4.40
N GLN A 137 10.27 -71.30 -3.35
CA GLN A 137 9.21 -72.17 -2.81
C GLN A 137 8.18 -72.49 -3.91
N GLN A 138 7.69 -71.47 -4.63
CA GLN A 138 6.71 -71.65 -5.70
C GLN A 138 7.27 -72.55 -6.82
N GLN A 139 8.50 -72.28 -7.27
CA GLN A 139 9.13 -73.06 -8.33
C GLN A 139 9.36 -74.53 -7.92
N LEU A 140 9.85 -74.76 -6.70
CA LEU A 140 10.14 -76.11 -6.21
C LEU A 140 8.87 -76.89 -5.87
N SER A 141 7.87 -76.23 -5.27
CA SER A 141 6.55 -76.80 -5.02
C SER A 141 5.90 -77.26 -6.33
N GLN A 142 5.94 -76.44 -7.38
CA GLN A 142 5.40 -76.80 -8.69
C GLN A 142 6.08 -78.05 -9.26
N LYS A 143 7.42 -78.12 -9.21
CA LYS A 143 8.18 -79.31 -9.66
C LYS A 143 7.82 -80.58 -8.88
N ILE A 144 7.61 -80.47 -7.57
CA ILE A 144 7.22 -81.62 -6.73
C ILE A 144 5.79 -82.05 -7.07
N ILE A 145 4.87 -81.10 -7.27
CA ILE A 145 3.48 -81.38 -7.66
C ILE A 145 3.42 -82.11 -9.01
N GLU A 146 4.16 -81.61 -10.01
CA GLU A 146 4.31 -82.25 -11.32
C GLU A 146 4.87 -83.68 -11.18
N ALA A 147 5.95 -83.85 -10.42
CA ALA A 147 6.55 -85.16 -10.16
C ALA A 147 5.56 -86.13 -9.46
N THR A 148 4.78 -85.67 -8.48
CA THR A 148 3.76 -86.52 -7.85
C THR A 148 2.63 -86.90 -8.82
N ALA A 149 2.25 -86.00 -9.73
CA ALA A 149 1.26 -86.29 -10.76
C ALA A 149 1.78 -87.33 -11.76
N ASP A 150 3.05 -87.24 -12.17
CA ASP A 150 3.69 -88.20 -13.06
C ASP A 150 3.73 -89.61 -12.45
N VAL A 151 4.08 -89.73 -11.15
CA VAL A 151 4.02 -91.03 -10.45
C VAL A 151 2.60 -91.59 -10.42
N ALA A 152 1.61 -90.74 -10.13
CA ALA A 152 0.20 -91.15 -10.11
C ALA A 152 -0.27 -91.63 -11.49
N GLU A 153 0.19 -90.98 -12.56
CA GLU A 153 -0.16 -91.31 -13.94
C GLU A 153 0.52 -92.61 -14.40
N MET A 154 1.81 -92.80 -14.11
CA MET A 154 2.53 -94.05 -14.39
C MET A 154 1.88 -95.22 -13.64
N ALA A 155 1.53 -95.03 -12.37
CA ALA A 155 0.83 -96.03 -11.57
C ALA A 155 -0.56 -96.35 -12.14
N ARG A 156 -1.29 -95.33 -12.63
CA ARG A 156 -2.58 -95.54 -13.32
C ARG A 156 -2.41 -96.36 -14.60
N GLY A 157 -1.39 -96.06 -15.41
CA GLY A 157 -1.07 -96.82 -16.63
C GLY A 157 -0.74 -98.28 -16.33
N GLN A 158 0.08 -98.52 -15.30
CA GLN A 158 0.42 -99.88 -14.86
C GLN A 158 -0.78 -100.65 -14.32
N ALA A 159 -1.65 -100.00 -13.53
CA ALA A 159 -2.92 -100.59 -13.11
C ALA A 159 -3.82 -100.92 -14.31
N SER A 160 -3.91 -100.04 -15.31
CA SER A 160 -4.68 -100.31 -16.52
C SER A 160 -4.14 -101.52 -17.29
N ASN A 161 -2.82 -101.64 -17.43
CA ASN A 161 -2.18 -102.80 -18.06
C ASN A 161 -2.47 -104.10 -17.29
N ALA A 162 -2.37 -104.06 -15.96
CA ALA A 162 -2.71 -105.19 -15.09
C ALA A 162 -4.18 -105.60 -15.24
N ALA A 163 -5.10 -104.64 -15.29
CA ALA A 163 -6.52 -104.90 -15.50
C ALA A 163 -6.81 -105.51 -16.89
N THR A 164 -6.12 -105.05 -17.93
CA THR A 164 -6.22 -105.66 -19.28
C THR A 164 -5.65 -107.08 -19.29
N SER A 165 -4.51 -107.32 -18.63
CA SER A 165 -3.93 -108.66 -18.45
C SER A 165 -4.91 -109.59 -17.72
N ALA A 166 -5.46 -109.14 -16.58
CA ALA A 166 -6.47 -109.84 -15.81
C ALA A 166 -7.70 -110.22 -16.65
N GLY A 167 -8.22 -109.27 -17.44
CA GLY A 167 -9.36 -109.52 -18.32
C GLY A 167 -9.07 -110.54 -19.41
N ALA A 168 -7.85 -110.54 -19.97
CA ALA A 168 -7.41 -111.55 -20.94
C ALA A 168 -7.25 -112.93 -20.29
N THR A 169 -6.65 -113.01 -19.10
CA THR A 169 -6.54 -114.24 -18.32
C THR A 169 -7.93 -114.80 -17.98
N GLN A 170 -8.86 -113.92 -17.57
CA GLN A 170 -10.26 -114.29 -17.30
C GLN A 170 -10.96 -114.87 -18.54
N ALA A 171 -10.79 -114.25 -19.71
CA ALA A 171 -11.33 -114.78 -20.97
C ALA A 171 -10.73 -116.16 -21.30
N SER A 172 -9.40 -116.31 -21.16
CA SER A 172 -8.72 -117.59 -21.39
C SER A 172 -9.18 -118.69 -20.44
N ILE A 173 -9.57 -118.37 -19.20
CA ILE A 173 -10.12 -119.36 -18.26
C ILE A 173 -11.43 -119.95 -18.80
N TYR A 174 -12.32 -119.13 -19.36
CA TYR A 174 -13.56 -119.62 -19.98
C TYR A 174 -13.25 -120.58 -21.14
N ASP A 175 -12.33 -120.21 -22.03
CA ASP A 175 -11.91 -121.06 -23.15
C ASP A 175 -11.33 -122.41 -22.68
N LEU A 176 -10.51 -122.39 -21.62
CA LEU A 176 -9.90 -123.59 -21.02
C LEU A 176 -10.93 -124.51 -20.35
N ILE A 177 -11.94 -123.93 -19.69
CA ILE A 177 -13.04 -124.69 -19.09
C ILE A 177 -13.88 -125.35 -20.20
N GLU A 178 -14.22 -124.61 -21.26
CA GLU A 178 -14.97 -125.15 -22.40
C GLU A 178 -14.20 -126.30 -23.09
N SER A 179 -12.90 -126.17 -23.22
CA SER A 179 -12.02 -127.20 -23.80
C SER A 179 -11.59 -128.31 -22.81
N HIS A 180 -12.23 -128.40 -21.64
CA HIS A 180 -12.07 -129.46 -20.63
C HIS A 180 -10.65 -129.55 -20.03
N GLN A 181 -9.89 -128.46 -20.04
CA GLN A 181 -8.53 -128.38 -19.50
C GLN A 181 -8.53 -127.85 -18.06
N GLY A 182 -9.18 -128.57 -17.14
CA GLY A 182 -9.42 -128.09 -15.76
C GLY A 182 -8.15 -127.65 -15.00
N GLN A 183 -7.04 -128.38 -15.12
CA GLN A 183 -5.78 -128.01 -14.45
C GLN A 183 -5.16 -126.71 -15.01
N ALA A 184 -5.27 -126.47 -16.31
CA ALA A 184 -4.77 -125.24 -16.92
C ALA A 184 -5.65 -124.05 -16.54
N ALA A 185 -6.97 -124.25 -16.43
CA ALA A 185 -7.90 -123.23 -15.93
C ALA A 185 -7.61 -122.86 -14.47
N GLU A 186 -7.29 -123.84 -13.61
CA GLU A 186 -6.89 -123.61 -12.22
C GLU A 186 -5.60 -122.79 -12.13
N GLN A 187 -4.57 -123.14 -12.91
CA GLN A 187 -3.32 -122.36 -12.98
C GLN A 187 -3.53 -120.92 -13.48
N ALA A 188 -4.45 -120.72 -14.42
CA ALA A 188 -4.80 -119.39 -14.90
C ALA A 188 -5.57 -118.59 -13.83
N LEU A 189 -6.39 -119.25 -13.01
CA LEU A 189 -7.06 -118.64 -11.87
C LEU A 189 -6.07 -118.19 -10.80
N ASP A 190 -5.08 -119.02 -10.46
CA ASP A 190 -4.00 -118.68 -9.54
C ASP A 190 -3.22 -117.47 -10.03
N ARG A 191 -2.84 -117.44 -11.31
CA ARG A 191 -2.17 -116.29 -11.94
C ARG A 191 -3.01 -115.01 -11.85
N LEU A 192 -4.31 -115.10 -12.14
CA LEU A 192 -5.21 -113.97 -12.08
C LEU A 192 -5.25 -113.35 -10.68
N ILE A 193 -5.34 -114.19 -9.64
CA ILE A 193 -5.44 -113.75 -8.24
C ILE A 193 -4.09 -113.24 -7.74
N ASP A 194 -3.05 -114.07 -7.85
CA ASP A 194 -1.77 -113.84 -7.17
C ASP A 194 -0.89 -112.80 -7.89
N ILE A 195 -1.07 -112.61 -9.20
CA ILE A 195 -0.24 -111.72 -10.01
C ILE A 195 -1.05 -110.51 -10.49
N ASP A 196 -2.05 -110.72 -11.34
CA ASP A 196 -2.69 -109.61 -12.05
C ASP A 196 -3.50 -108.69 -11.09
N LEU A 197 -4.34 -109.28 -10.22
CA LEU A 197 -5.17 -108.53 -9.26
C LEU A 197 -4.34 -107.91 -8.12
N GLU A 198 -3.33 -108.64 -7.63
CA GLU A 198 -2.43 -108.11 -6.60
C GLU A 198 -1.60 -106.94 -7.15
N TYR A 199 -1.02 -107.05 -8.35
CA TYR A 199 -0.29 -105.96 -8.98
C TYR A 199 -1.19 -104.74 -9.27
N TYR A 200 -2.44 -104.97 -9.73
CA TYR A 200 -3.44 -103.92 -9.89
C TYR A 200 -3.66 -103.12 -8.58
N ASN A 201 -3.87 -103.83 -7.46
CA ASN A 201 -4.04 -103.21 -6.15
C ASN A 201 -2.80 -102.43 -5.72
N GLN A 202 -1.61 -103.00 -5.90
CA GLN A 202 -0.34 -102.34 -5.57
C GLN A 202 -0.16 -101.02 -6.34
N MET A 203 -0.51 -100.99 -7.63
CA MET A 203 -0.44 -99.79 -8.45
C MET A 203 -1.46 -98.74 -8.05
N ASN A 204 -2.70 -99.12 -7.71
CA ASN A 204 -3.67 -98.15 -7.19
C ASN A 204 -3.25 -97.57 -5.83
N GLU A 205 -2.64 -98.39 -4.97
CA GLU A 205 -2.08 -97.92 -3.68
C GLU A 205 -0.89 -96.97 -3.86
N LEU A 206 -0.02 -97.21 -4.85
CA LEU A 206 1.05 -96.30 -5.24
C LEU A 206 0.47 -94.96 -5.73
N ARG A 207 -0.53 -95.02 -6.61
CA ARG A 207 -1.24 -93.84 -7.12
C ARG A 207 -1.85 -93.00 -6.00
N LEU A 208 -2.58 -93.62 -5.07
CA LEU A 208 -3.17 -92.93 -3.92
C LEU A 208 -2.11 -92.31 -3.00
N SER A 209 -0.98 -93.01 -2.81
CA SER A 209 0.14 -92.48 -2.03
C SER A 209 0.74 -91.23 -2.68
N ALA A 210 0.90 -91.23 -4.00
CA ALA A 210 1.39 -90.07 -4.76
C ALA A 210 0.44 -88.88 -4.67
N LEU A 211 -0.87 -89.10 -4.87
CA LEU A 211 -1.88 -88.05 -4.74
C LEU A 211 -1.95 -87.46 -3.32
N ARG A 212 -1.74 -88.29 -2.29
CA ARG A 212 -1.67 -87.80 -0.90
C ARG A 212 -0.48 -86.87 -0.69
N VAL A 213 0.70 -87.22 -1.20
CA VAL A 213 1.88 -86.35 -1.14
C VAL A 213 1.62 -85.05 -1.91
N GLN A 214 1.05 -85.15 -3.12
CA GLN A 214 0.69 -83.99 -3.93
C GLN A 214 -0.19 -83.00 -3.15
N GLN A 215 -1.25 -83.51 -2.50
CA GLN A 215 -2.16 -82.67 -1.74
C GLN A 215 -1.53 -82.05 -0.50
N MET A 216 -0.65 -82.76 0.17
CA MET A 216 0.10 -82.20 1.29
C MET A 216 1.06 -81.09 0.84
N VAL A 217 1.72 -81.26 -0.31
CA VAL A 217 2.60 -80.23 -0.89
C VAL A 217 1.82 -79.00 -1.32
N MET A 218 0.66 -79.17 -1.98
CA MET A 218 -0.24 -78.06 -2.31
C MET A 218 -0.69 -77.28 -1.06
N ASN A 219 -0.89 -77.97 0.06
CA ASN A 219 -1.31 -77.34 1.31
C ASN A 219 -0.19 -76.58 2.04
N LEU A 220 1.10 -76.83 1.74
CA LEU A 220 2.23 -76.12 2.37
C LEU A 220 2.21 -74.61 2.09
N GLY A 221 1.63 -74.19 0.96
CA GLY A 221 1.50 -72.78 0.58
C GLY A 221 0.46 -71.99 1.37
N ASN A 222 -0.36 -72.64 2.21
CA ASN A 222 -1.41 -71.97 2.97
C ASN A 222 -0.88 -71.41 4.31
N ASN A 223 -1.25 -70.18 4.67
CA ASN A 223 -0.80 -69.53 5.91
C ASN A 223 -1.09 -70.34 7.19
N GLN A 224 -2.19 -71.09 7.24
CA GLN A 224 -2.49 -71.96 8.39
C GLN A 224 -1.55 -73.18 8.50
N ALA A 225 -1.04 -73.67 7.36
CA ALA A 225 -0.08 -74.77 7.32
C ALA A 225 1.31 -74.34 7.83
N GLN A 226 1.69 -73.09 7.58
CA GLN A 226 2.98 -72.53 8.02
C GLN A 226 3.11 -72.47 9.55
N ASN A 227 2.00 -72.25 10.27
CA ASN A 227 1.97 -72.24 11.74
C ASN A 227 2.23 -73.60 12.38
N ASN A 228 2.11 -74.71 11.63
CA ASN A 228 2.34 -76.06 12.14
C ASN A 228 3.29 -76.86 11.23
N LEU A 229 4.34 -76.20 10.75
CA LEU A 229 5.31 -76.75 9.81
C LEU A 229 5.95 -78.05 10.32
N ALA A 230 6.21 -78.16 11.63
CA ALA A 230 6.82 -79.34 12.24
C ALA A 230 5.92 -80.60 12.15
N ALA A 231 4.60 -80.44 12.34
CA ALA A 231 3.67 -81.55 12.19
C ALA A 231 3.56 -81.99 10.72
N LEU A 232 3.49 -81.02 9.80
CA LEU A 232 3.47 -81.27 8.35
C LEU A 232 4.73 -81.97 7.87
N GLU A 233 5.91 -81.56 8.36
CA GLU A 233 7.19 -82.20 8.07
C GLU A 233 7.17 -83.69 8.45
N SER A 234 6.71 -84.02 9.66
CA SER A 234 6.58 -85.42 10.11
C SER A 234 5.63 -86.23 9.21
N GLN A 235 4.49 -85.65 8.84
CA GLN A 235 3.51 -86.29 7.98
C GLN A 235 4.03 -86.49 6.55
N LEU A 236 4.70 -85.50 5.96
CA LEU A 236 5.31 -85.61 4.63
C LEU A 236 6.43 -86.65 4.62
N ASN A 237 7.30 -86.64 5.65
CA ASN A 237 8.35 -87.63 5.84
C ASN A 237 7.79 -89.06 5.89
N ALA A 238 6.64 -89.27 6.52
CA ALA A 238 5.99 -90.58 6.54
C ALA A 238 5.40 -90.95 5.16
N ALA A 239 4.74 -90.00 4.50
CA ALA A 239 4.10 -90.23 3.19
C ALA A 239 5.13 -90.54 2.09
N VAL A 240 6.23 -89.79 2.01
CA VAL A 240 7.29 -90.03 1.01
C VAL A 240 8.04 -91.33 1.29
N ARG A 241 8.26 -91.71 2.55
CA ARG A 241 8.81 -93.04 2.90
C ARG A 241 7.92 -94.19 2.44
N VAL A 242 6.60 -94.05 2.54
CA VAL A 242 5.66 -95.05 1.98
C VAL A 242 5.81 -95.12 0.47
N LEU A 243 5.90 -93.97 -0.20
CA LEU A 243 6.01 -93.89 -1.64
C LEU A 243 7.31 -94.54 -2.16
N HIS A 244 8.44 -94.28 -1.50
CA HIS A 244 9.72 -94.94 -1.81
C HIS A 244 9.66 -96.46 -1.61
N ARG A 245 9.00 -96.95 -0.56
CA ARG A 245 8.84 -98.40 -0.35
C ARG A 245 7.98 -99.06 -1.43
N ARG A 246 6.92 -98.38 -1.89
CA ARG A 246 6.03 -98.89 -2.94
C ARG A 246 6.68 -98.85 -4.32
N GLN A 247 7.50 -97.84 -4.61
CA GLN A 247 8.26 -97.74 -5.86
C GLN A 247 9.14 -98.99 -6.11
N ILE A 248 9.78 -99.53 -5.09
CA ILE A 248 10.65 -100.72 -5.22
C ILE A 248 9.86 -101.97 -5.65
N ARG A 249 8.55 -102.03 -5.36
CA ARG A 249 7.68 -103.18 -5.66
C ARG A 249 7.12 -103.18 -7.08
N ILE A 250 7.44 -102.18 -7.91
CA ILE A 250 7.05 -102.15 -9.33
C ILE A 250 7.78 -103.28 -10.07
N GLU A 251 7.03 -104.09 -10.82
CA GLU A 251 7.56 -105.24 -11.54
C GLU A 251 8.36 -104.84 -12.79
N ASP A 252 7.82 -103.93 -13.61
CA ASP A 252 8.47 -103.43 -14.82
C ASP A 252 9.74 -102.63 -14.46
N PRO A 253 10.94 -103.10 -14.86
CA PRO A 253 12.21 -102.44 -14.52
C PRO A 253 12.34 -101.02 -15.08
N VAL A 254 11.76 -100.75 -16.26
CA VAL A 254 11.83 -99.44 -16.92
C VAL A 254 10.98 -98.45 -16.14
N VAL A 255 9.73 -98.82 -15.85
CA VAL A 255 8.81 -97.97 -15.08
C VAL A 255 9.30 -97.81 -13.65
N ARG A 256 9.83 -98.86 -13.04
CA ARG A 256 10.45 -98.78 -11.71
C ARG A 256 11.57 -97.73 -11.66
N THR A 257 12.41 -97.68 -12.69
CA THR A 257 13.51 -96.71 -12.78
C THR A 257 12.98 -95.29 -12.99
N GLN A 258 12.02 -95.10 -13.91
CA GLN A 258 11.37 -93.80 -14.12
C GLN A 258 10.70 -93.28 -12.84
N VAL A 259 9.94 -94.12 -12.14
CA VAL A 259 9.33 -93.75 -10.86
C VAL A 259 10.40 -93.46 -9.83
N ALA A 260 11.52 -94.20 -9.76
CA ALA A 260 12.63 -93.87 -8.86
C ALA A 260 13.18 -92.46 -9.08
N ASP A 261 13.42 -92.07 -10.34
CA ASP A 261 13.93 -90.74 -10.68
C ASP A 261 12.93 -89.64 -10.29
N THR A 262 11.65 -89.87 -10.54
CA THR A 262 10.59 -88.95 -10.13
C THR A 262 10.47 -88.85 -8.60
N VAL A 263 10.63 -89.96 -7.88
CA VAL A 263 10.63 -90.00 -6.41
C VAL A 263 11.83 -89.27 -5.82
N ASN A 264 12.99 -89.29 -6.48
CA ASN A 264 14.13 -88.46 -6.09
C ASN A 264 13.80 -86.96 -6.22
N THR A 265 13.04 -86.56 -7.25
CA THR A 265 12.55 -85.18 -7.38
C THR A 265 11.57 -84.84 -6.25
N ILE A 266 10.63 -85.73 -5.94
CA ILE A 266 9.69 -85.56 -4.82
C ILE A 266 10.45 -85.39 -3.49
N SER A 267 11.53 -86.14 -3.28
CA SER A 267 12.37 -86.12 -2.07
C SER A 267 13.00 -84.75 -1.78
N ARG A 268 13.02 -83.84 -2.76
CA ARG A 268 13.39 -82.43 -2.55
C ARG A 268 12.36 -81.63 -1.73
N TYR A 269 11.27 -82.25 -1.28
CA TYR A 269 10.36 -81.62 -0.31
C TYR A 269 11.08 -81.17 0.98
N ILE A 270 12.20 -81.81 1.35
CA ILE A 270 13.01 -81.41 2.51
C ILE A 270 13.62 -80.01 2.27
N GLU A 271 14.11 -79.75 1.05
CA GLU A 271 14.59 -78.43 0.63
C GLU A 271 13.43 -77.42 0.66
N LEU A 272 12.25 -77.80 0.16
CA LEU A 272 11.04 -76.95 0.21
C LEU A 272 10.65 -76.58 1.65
N LEU A 273 10.66 -77.54 2.59
CA LEU A 273 10.38 -77.28 4.01
C LEU A 273 11.42 -76.36 4.64
N SER A 274 12.70 -76.50 4.27
CA SER A 274 13.76 -75.57 4.69
C SER A 274 13.48 -74.14 4.21
N LEU A 275 13.05 -73.97 2.96
CA LEU A 275 12.70 -72.64 2.41
C LEU A 275 11.52 -72.01 3.16
N TYR A 276 10.49 -72.79 3.52
CA TYR A 276 9.38 -72.30 4.36
C TYR A 276 9.83 -71.92 5.76
N ARG A 277 10.76 -72.67 6.36
CA ARG A 277 11.30 -72.37 7.69
C ARG A 277 12.10 -71.06 7.69
N GLN A 278 12.92 -70.85 6.67
CA GLN A 278 13.69 -69.61 6.49
C GLN A 278 12.77 -68.40 6.27
N ASP A 279 11.73 -68.52 5.44
CA ASP A 279 10.74 -67.45 5.23
C ASP A 279 10.01 -67.08 6.54
N ASN A 280 9.64 -68.08 7.35
CA ASN A 280 8.99 -67.84 8.64
C ASN A 280 9.92 -67.17 9.66
N ASP A 281 11.20 -67.55 9.70
CA ASP A 281 12.21 -66.89 10.55
C ASP A 281 12.40 -65.42 10.14
N ILE A 282 12.58 -65.15 8.84
CA ILE A 282 12.67 -63.79 8.31
C ILE A 282 11.40 -62.99 8.60
N THR A 283 10.22 -63.59 8.45
CA THR A 283 8.93 -62.93 8.76
C THR A 283 8.84 -62.55 10.23
N THR A 284 9.30 -63.43 11.13
CA THR A 284 9.36 -63.16 12.58
C THR A 284 10.34 -62.04 12.90
N GLN A 285 11.54 -62.06 12.30
CA GLN A 285 12.54 -61.00 12.48
C GLN A 285 12.05 -59.65 11.95
N LEU A 286 11.43 -59.62 10.77
CA LEU A 286 10.81 -58.41 10.21
C LEU A 286 9.72 -57.85 11.13
N GLN A 287 8.93 -58.71 11.77
CA GLN A 287 7.88 -58.27 12.70
C GLN A 287 8.47 -57.64 13.98
N ILE A 288 9.57 -58.21 14.52
CA ILE A 288 10.30 -57.64 15.65
C ILE A 288 10.90 -56.28 15.27
N LEU A 289 11.59 -56.20 14.12
CA LEU A 289 12.18 -54.94 13.67
C LEU A 289 11.13 -53.87 13.36
N SER A 290 9.98 -54.27 12.81
CA SER A 290 8.86 -53.35 12.57
C SER A 290 8.34 -52.73 13.87
N GLN A 291 8.22 -53.52 14.94
CA GLN A 291 7.85 -53.00 16.27
C GLN A 291 8.90 -52.01 16.81
N ASN A 292 10.19 -52.34 16.71
CA ASN A 292 11.26 -51.45 17.15
C ASN A 292 11.28 -50.13 16.36
N ASN A 293 11.01 -50.18 15.05
CA ASN A 293 10.95 -49.00 14.21
C ASN A 293 9.80 -48.07 14.59
N ILE A 294 8.63 -48.57 15.01
CA ILE A 294 7.52 -47.72 15.47
C ILE A 294 7.97 -46.83 16.63
N GLU A 295 8.76 -47.36 17.57
CA GLU A 295 9.31 -46.58 18.68
C GLU A 295 10.30 -45.52 18.19
N GLN A 296 11.24 -45.89 17.31
CA GLN A 296 12.20 -44.97 16.71
C GLN A 296 11.50 -43.84 15.94
N PHE A 297 10.50 -44.16 15.13
CA PHE A 297 9.72 -43.17 14.38
C PHE A 297 8.90 -42.25 15.28
N THR A 298 8.39 -42.75 16.40
CA THR A 298 7.66 -41.91 17.36
C THR A 298 8.59 -40.87 17.99
N ARG A 299 9.81 -41.29 18.38
CA ARG A 299 10.82 -40.36 18.90
C ARG A 299 11.25 -39.35 17.83
N PHE A 300 11.59 -39.82 16.63
CA PHE A 300 11.96 -38.99 15.50
C PHE A 300 10.87 -37.96 15.14
N SER A 301 9.61 -38.38 15.04
CA SER A 301 8.48 -37.49 14.76
C SER A 301 8.29 -36.44 15.86
N SER A 302 8.52 -36.81 17.12
CA SER A 302 8.49 -35.87 18.24
C SER A 302 9.60 -34.82 18.14
N GLU A 303 10.84 -35.22 17.83
CA GLU A 303 11.96 -34.28 17.68
C GLU A 303 11.77 -33.36 16.46
N VAL A 304 11.30 -33.90 15.32
CA VAL A 304 10.95 -33.09 14.15
C VAL A 304 9.85 -32.09 14.51
N SER A 305 8.82 -32.51 15.25
CA SER A 305 7.73 -31.62 15.68
C SER A 305 8.25 -30.50 16.60
N GLN A 306 9.15 -30.83 17.54
CA GLN A 306 9.80 -29.84 18.40
C GLN A 306 10.65 -28.85 17.58
N LEU A 307 11.42 -29.31 16.61
CA LEU A 307 12.20 -28.45 15.74
C LEU A 307 11.29 -27.51 14.92
N VAL A 308 10.21 -28.04 14.33
CA VAL A 308 9.20 -27.25 13.60
C VAL A 308 8.58 -26.20 14.52
N GLU A 309 8.27 -26.56 15.77
CA GLU A 309 7.74 -25.62 16.77
C GLU A 309 8.75 -24.53 17.11
N ILE A 310 10.03 -24.87 17.33
CA ILE A 310 11.11 -23.90 17.59
C ILE A 310 11.28 -22.95 16.41
N ILE A 311 11.25 -23.46 15.18
CA ILE A 311 11.29 -22.66 13.96
C ILE A 311 10.09 -21.70 13.93
N GLY A 312 8.88 -22.22 14.22
CA GLY A 312 7.65 -21.44 14.29
C GLY A 312 7.71 -20.31 15.32
N GLN A 313 8.16 -20.61 16.55
CA GLN A 313 8.33 -19.65 17.63
C GLN A 313 9.36 -18.57 17.26
N ARG A 314 10.53 -18.96 16.76
CA ARG A 314 11.59 -18.02 16.33
C ARG A 314 11.10 -17.09 15.24
N ASN A 315 10.36 -17.64 14.28
CA ASN A 315 9.75 -16.90 13.18
C ASN A 315 8.71 -15.89 13.70
N GLN A 316 7.83 -16.32 14.60
CA GLN A 316 6.81 -15.47 15.21
C GLN A 316 7.42 -14.34 16.06
N SER A 317 8.46 -14.63 16.85
CA SER A 317 9.22 -13.60 17.59
C SER A 317 9.89 -12.61 16.63
N GLY A 318 10.50 -13.09 15.54
CA GLY A 318 11.07 -12.25 14.49
C GLY A 318 10.04 -11.31 13.88
N LEU A 319 8.86 -11.83 13.50
CA LEU A 319 7.72 -11.05 13.01
C LEU A 319 7.18 -10.04 14.03
N ALA A 320 7.15 -10.39 15.32
CA ALA A 320 6.72 -9.47 16.37
C ALA A 320 7.69 -8.29 16.53
N HIS A 321 9.01 -8.55 16.51
CA HIS A 321 10.02 -7.51 16.52
C HIS A 321 9.93 -6.60 15.30
N LEU A 322 9.63 -7.15 14.11
CA LEU A 322 9.36 -6.36 12.90
C LEU A 322 8.17 -5.42 13.08
N LYS A 323 7.04 -5.97 13.53
CA LYS A 323 5.81 -5.18 13.68
C LYS A 323 6.01 -4.05 14.67
N GLN A 324 6.72 -4.31 15.78
CA GLN A 324 7.07 -3.28 16.74
C GLN A 324 8.05 -2.24 16.17
N ALA A 325 9.07 -2.66 15.43
CA ALA A 325 10.04 -1.74 14.81
C ALA A 325 9.37 -0.84 13.75
N SER A 326 8.55 -1.42 12.88
CA SER A 326 7.76 -0.70 11.88
C SER A 326 6.78 0.27 12.53
N GLN A 327 6.07 -0.15 13.58
CA GLN A 327 5.10 0.69 14.27
C GLN A 327 5.75 1.82 15.06
N ARG A 328 6.91 1.59 15.69
CA ARG A 328 7.74 2.65 16.29
C ARG A 328 8.19 3.65 15.22
N GLY A 329 8.64 3.15 14.06
CA GLY A 329 9.01 3.97 12.90
C GLY A 329 7.86 4.86 12.43
N GLN A 330 6.65 4.30 12.26
CA GLN A 330 5.47 5.03 11.83
C GLN A 330 5.03 6.09 12.86
N ASN A 331 5.03 5.76 14.16
CA ASN A 331 4.68 6.70 15.22
C ASN A 331 5.67 7.87 15.29
N LEU A 332 6.97 7.60 15.15
CA LEU A 332 8.00 8.66 15.07
C LEU A 332 7.78 9.58 13.87
N LEU A 333 7.42 9.02 12.70
CA LEU A 333 7.09 9.82 11.52
C LEU A 333 5.85 10.70 11.73
N LEU A 334 4.79 10.16 12.34
CA LEU A 334 3.60 10.93 12.66
C LEU A 334 3.88 12.05 13.67
N LEU A 335 4.69 11.77 14.70
CA LEU A 335 5.11 12.77 15.68
C LEU A 335 5.96 13.87 15.04
N LEU A 336 6.99 13.51 14.27
CA LEU A 336 7.82 14.48 13.54
C LEU A 336 7.02 15.28 12.53
N GLY A 337 6.14 14.63 11.78
CA GLY A 337 5.20 15.26 10.86
C GLY A 337 4.31 16.28 11.58
N GLY A 338 3.71 15.89 12.70
CA GLY A 338 2.89 16.77 13.54
C GLY A 338 3.68 17.95 14.12
N VAL A 339 4.87 17.73 14.65
CA VAL A 339 5.76 18.79 15.15
C VAL A 339 6.15 19.75 14.03
N SER A 340 6.48 19.24 12.84
CA SER A 340 6.81 20.05 11.68
C SER A 340 5.62 20.89 11.21
N LEU A 341 4.40 20.34 11.23
CA LEU A 341 3.18 21.07 10.88
C LEU A 341 2.91 22.21 11.89
N CYS A 342 3.04 21.92 13.19
CA CYS A 342 2.91 22.94 14.24
C CYS A 342 3.96 24.06 14.10
N LEU A 343 5.22 23.69 13.82
CA LEU A 343 6.29 24.67 13.57
C LEU A 343 6.01 25.51 12.32
N LEU A 344 5.50 24.91 11.25
CA LEU A 344 5.15 25.62 10.02
C LEU A 344 4.00 26.61 10.26
N ILE A 345 2.95 26.20 10.98
CA ILE A 345 1.85 27.09 11.40
C ILE A 345 2.39 28.25 12.24
N LEU A 346 3.29 27.97 13.20
CA LEU A 346 3.89 28.97 14.06
C LEU A 346 4.79 29.95 13.29
N ILE A 347 5.56 29.47 12.31
CA ILE A 347 6.38 30.30 11.41
C ILE A 347 5.48 31.17 10.54
N LEU A 348 4.43 30.62 9.93
CA LEU A 348 3.48 31.40 9.11
C LEU A 348 2.78 32.47 9.95
N TRP A 349 2.33 32.14 11.16
CA TRP A 349 1.72 33.11 12.07
C TRP A 349 2.72 34.20 12.48
N ARG A 350 3.94 33.81 12.87
CA ARG A 350 4.95 34.78 13.34
C ARG A 350 5.51 35.65 12.21
N VAL A 351 5.67 35.11 11.00
CA VAL A 351 6.26 35.84 9.87
C VAL A 351 5.18 36.54 9.06
N VAL A 352 4.18 35.83 8.53
CA VAL A 352 3.17 36.45 7.65
C VAL A 352 2.23 37.35 8.44
N TYR A 353 1.59 36.82 9.49
CA TYR A 353 0.57 37.60 10.20
C TYR A 353 1.17 38.77 11.00
N ARG A 354 2.21 38.52 11.81
CA ARG A 354 2.81 39.57 12.64
C ARG A 354 3.70 40.56 11.85
N SER A 355 4.41 40.13 10.82
CA SER A 355 5.34 41.01 10.09
C SER A 355 4.75 41.67 8.85
N VAL A 356 3.74 41.08 8.22
CA VAL A 356 3.10 41.60 7.00
C VAL A 356 1.67 42.05 7.29
N THR A 357 0.76 41.13 7.66
CA THR A 357 -0.68 41.39 7.71
C THR A 357 -1.08 42.47 8.72
N ARG A 358 -0.63 42.36 9.98
CA ARG A 358 -0.97 43.33 11.03
C ARG A 358 -0.48 44.76 10.74
N PRO A 359 0.81 44.99 10.38
CA PRO A 359 1.28 46.34 10.12
C PRO A 359 0.69 46.93 8.83
N LEU A 360 0.42 46.14 7.78
CA LEU A 360 -0.32 46.60 6.60
C LEU A 360 -1.74 47.03 6.96
N ALA A 361 -2.48 46.23 7.74
CA ALA A 361 -3.85 46.58 8.15
C ALA A 361 -3.90 47.90 8.95
N GLN A 362 -2.92 48.13 9.83
CA GLN A 362 -2.81 49.37 10.60
C GLN A 362 -2.52 50.58 9.70
N GLN A 363 -1.69 50.42 8.66
CA GLN A 363 -1.39 51.48 7.70
C GLN A 363 -2.58 51.76 6.76
N THR A 364 -3.28 50.72 6.28
CA THR A 364 -4.50 50.87 5.47
C THR A 364 -5.60 51.59 6.25
N GLN A 365 -5.81 51.24 7.54
CA GLN A 365 -6.77 51.94 8.39
C GLN A 365 -6.39 53.40 8.66
N ALA A 366 -5.09 53.71 8.79
CA ALA A 366 -4.63 55.08 8.95
C ALA A 366 -4.81 55.89 7.65
N LEU A 367 -4.60 55.27 6.48
CA LEU A 367 -4.88 55.88 5.18
C LEU A 367 -6.37 56.13 4.97
N GLN A 368 -7.22 55.20 5.39
CA GLN A 368 -8.68 55.34 5.30
C GLN A 368 -9.19 56.48 6.19
N ARG A 369 -8.68 56.61 7.43
CA ARG A 369 -8.98 57.75 8.31
C ARG A 369 -8.56 59.10 7.70
N LEU A 370 -7.42 59.13 7.02
CA LEU A 370 -6.94 60.33 6.33
C LEU A 370 -7.82 60.69 5.12
N LEU A 371 -8.33 59.70 4.37
CA LEU A 371 -9.31 59.90 3.30
C LEU A 371 -10.66 60.39 3.83
N GLU A 372 -11.04 59.99 5.04
CA GLU A 372 -12.26 60.41 5.74
C GLU A 372 -12.14 61.81 6.39
N GLY A 373 -10.98 62.47 6.28
CA GLY A 373 -10.76 63.86 6.69
C GLY A 373 -10.09 64.05 8.06
N ASP A 374 -9.70 62.98 8.74
CA ASP A 374 -8.92 63.04 9.98
C ASP A 374 -7.42 63.19 9.67
N ILE A 375 -6.96 64.44 9.60
CA ILE A 375 -5.59 64.78 9.21
C ILE A 375 -4.65 64.83 10.41
N ASP A 376 -5.17 65.01 11.63
CA ASP A 376 -4.36 65.32 12.83
C ASP A 376 -3.94 64.06 13.62
N SER A 377 -4.57 62.90 13.39
CA SER A 377 -4.20 61.63 14.04
C SER A 377 -2.80 61.13 13.61
N PRO A 378 -1.90 60.76 14.55
CA PRO A 378 -0.57 60.24 14.19
C PRO A 378 -0.67 58.90 13.44
N PHE A 379 0.14 58.75 12.38
CA PHE A 379 0.28 57.46 11.71
C PHE A 379 0.97 56.48 12.67
N PRO A 380 0.49 55.23 12.80
CA PRO A 380 1.04 54.28 13.75
C PRO A 380 2.54 54.06 13.53
N GLU A 381 3.33 54.03 14.61
CA GLU A 381 4.77 53.79 14.56
C GLU A 381 5.07 52.53 13.75
N THR A 382 5.89 52.69 12.71
CA THR A 382 6.26 51.58 11.86
C THR A 382 7.22 50.69 12.64
N ALA A 383 6.80 49.46 12.95
CA ALA A 383 7.53 48.52 13.81
C ALA A 383 8.83 47.97 13.17
N GLY A 384 9.75 48.87 12.77
CA GLY A 384 11.06 48.57 12.20
C GLY A 384 11.03 48.01 10.78
N VAL A 385 9.99 48.29 9.99
CA VAL A 385 9.87 47.89 8.58
C VAL A 385 10.14 49.09 7.68
N ARG A 386 11.24 49.02 6.92
CA ARG A 386 11.78 50.15 6.13
C ARG A 386 10.84 50.62 5.01
N GLU A 387 10.09 49.70 4.42
CA GLU A 387 9.11 50.01 3.36
C GLU A 387 7.91 50.80 3.91
N LEU A 388 7.41 50.46 5.10
CA LEU A 388 6.31 51.18 5.76
C LEU A 388 6.77 52.54 6.29
N ASP A 389 8.02 52.64 6.75
CA ASP A 389 8.63 53.91 7.15
C ASP A 389 8.73 54.92 5.97
N THR A 390 8.87 54.41 4.75
CA THR A 390 8.83 55.25 3.54
C THR A 390 7.42 55.81 3.30
N ILE A 391 6.38 54.99 3.51
CA ILE A 391 4.98 55.43 3.44
C ILE A 391 4.68 56.46 4.53
N GLY A 392 5.12 56.22 5.77
CA GLY A 392 4.96 57.16 6.88
C GLY A 392 5.53 58.54 6.55
N ARG A 393 6.76 58.61 6.03
CA ARG A 393 7.40 59.88 5.63
C ARG A 393 6.71 60.57 4.46
N LEU A 394 6.24 59.82 3.46
CA LEU A 394 5.45 60.37 2.35
C LEU A 394 4.13 60.95 2.84
N MET A 395 3.49 60.31 3.82
CA MET A 395 2.24 60.78 4.41
C MET A 395 2.42 62.01 5.29
N ASP A 396 3.53 62.12 6.03
CA ASP A 396 3.85 63.36 6.77
C ASP A 396 4.10 64.54 5.81
N ALA A 397 4.78 64.30 4.68
CA ALA A 397 4.92 65.30 3.63
C ALA A 397 3.57 65.69 3.00
N PHE A 398 2.67 64.72 2.78
CA PHE A 398 1.31 65.00 2.29
C PHE A 398 0.50 65.84 3.29
N ARG A 399 0.55 65.49 4.59
CA ARG A 399 -0.06 66.28 5.67
C ARG A 399 0.43 67.72 5.69
N SER A 400 1.75 67.93 5.60
CA SER A 400 2.30 69.29 5.55
C SER A 400 1.79 70.09 4.34
N SER A 401 1.58 69.41 3.20
CA SER A 401 1.03 70.02 1.98
C SER A 401 -0.44 70.39 2.15
N VAL A 402 -1.24 69.53 2.81
CA VAL A 402 -2.65 69.80 3.12
C VAL A 402 -2.78 70.97 4.12
N HIS A 403 -1.95 71.04 5.16
CA HIS A 403 -1.94 72.19 6.08
C HIS A 403 -1.53 73.48 5.37
N ALA A 404 -0.51 73.44 4.50
CA ALA A 404 -0.09 74.59 3.71
C ALA A 404 -1.23 75.10 2.81
N LEU A 405 -1.95 74.19 2.15
CA LEU A 405 -3.10 74.55 1.31
C LEU A 405 -4.24 75.18 2.12
N ASN A 406 -4.55 74.62 3.29
CA ASN A 406 -5.61 75.16 4.16
C ASN A 406 -5.25 76.56 4.71
N ASN A 407 -3.98 76.78 5.06
CA ASN A 407 -3.48 78.09 5.46
C ASN A 407 -3.51 79.10 4.29
N HIS A 408 -3.19 78.67 3.07
CA HIS A 408 -3.29 79.51 1.88
C HIS A 408 -4.75 79.92 1.62
N ARG A 409 -5.69 78.98 1.81
CA ARG A 409 -7.14 79.24 1.73
C ARG A 409 -7.59 80.29 2.76
N LYS A 410 -7.13 80.20 4.01
CA LYS A 410 -7.42 81.20 5.06
C LYS A 410 -6.83 82.57 4.74
N HIS A 411 -5.64 82.62 4.17
CA HIS A 411 -4.99 83.87 3.78
C HIS A 411 -5.74 84.60 2.65
N LEU A 412 -6.17 83.86 1.62
CA LEU A 412 -7.01 84.43 0.55
C LEU A 412 -8.34 84.97 1.09
N ALA A 413 -8.99 84.25 2.01
CA ALA A 413 -10.24 84.71 2.61
C ALA A 413 -10.07 86.04 3.39
N ALA A 414 -8.93 86.23 4.07
CA ALA A 414 -8.61 87.48 4.75
C ALA A 414 -8.34 88.64 3.78
N GLN A 415 -7.63 88.39 2.66
CA GLN A 415 -7.37 89.41 1.64
C GLN A 415 -8.65 89.89 0.95
N VAL A 416 -9.56 88.97 0.62
CA VAL A 416 -10.86 89.34 0.04
C VAL A 416 -11.61 90.26 1.01
N LYS A 417 -11.70 89.90 2.30
CA LYS A 417 -12.38 90.71 3.32
C LYS A 417 -11.80 92.12 3.48
N ALA A 418 -10.47 92.27 3.41
CA ALA A 418 -9.80 93.57 3.49
C ALA A 418 -10.13 94.46 2.28
N ARG A 419 -10.10 93.92 1.06
CA ARG A 419 -10.44 94.67 -0.16
C ARG A 419 -11.90 95.10 -0.20
N THR A 420 -12.82 94.31 0.32
CA THR A 420 -14.23 94.70 0.39
C THR A 420 -14.47 95.88 1.35
N ALA A 421 -13.70 95.96 2.45
CA ALA A 421 -13.78 97.08 3.40
C ALA A 421 -13.21 98.38 2.81
N GLU A 422 -12.10 98.30 2.08
CA GLU A 422 -11.45 99.44 1.42
C GLU A 422 -12.34 100.09 0.34
N LEU A 423 -13.01 99.26 -0.47
CA LEU A 423 -13.99 99.74 -1.46
C LEU A 423 -15.18 100.47 -0.82
N HIS A 424 -15.66 100.01 0.33
CA HIS A 424 -16.78 100.66 1.04
C HIS A 424 -16.42 102.07 1.52
N SER A 425 -15.18 102.28 1.97
CA SER A 425 -14.70 103.60 2.44
C SER A 425 -14.64 104.62 1.30
N MET A 426 -14.08 104.24 0.14
CA MET A 426 -13.95 105.13 -1.03
C MET A 426 -15.31 105.60 -1.59
N VAL A 427 -16.34 104.75 -1.55
CA VAL A 427 -17.69 105.11 -2.02
C VAL A 427 -18.34 106.17 -1.12
N SER A 428 -18.03 106.16 0.19
CA SER A 428 -18.59 107.13 1.15
C SER A 428 -17.97 108.52 0.97
N GLU A 429 -16.65 108.61 0.80
CA GLU A 429 -15.95 109.90 0.58
C GLU A 429 -16.40 110.59 -0.71
N HIS A 430 -16.60 109.84 -1.79
CA HIS A 430 -17.05 110.40 -3.06
C HIS A 430 -18.45 111.02 -3.00
N ARG A 431 -19.34 110.50 -2.16
CA ARG A 431 -20.69 111.07 -1.96
C ARG A 431 -20.64 112.40 -1.21
N GLN A 432 -19.73 112.53 -0.24
CA GLN A 432 -19.64 113.72 0.60
C GLN A 432 -19.06 114.93 -0.16
N ALA A 433 -18.01 114.70 -0.95
CA ALA A 433 -17.40 115.76 -1.78
C ALA A 433 -18.37 116.36 -2.82
N ARG A 434 -19.31 115.56 -3.35
CA ARG A 434 -20.28 116.04 -4.35
C ARG A 434 -21.34 116.97 -3.75
N ALA A 435 -21.83 116.66 -2.55
CA ALA A 435 -22.89 117.43 -1.90
C ALA A 435 -22.43 118.85 -1.48
N GLU A 436 -21.15 119.03 -1.15
CA GLU A 436 -20.59 120.34 -0.79
C GLU A 436 -20.47 121.28 -2.00
N ALA A 437 -20.12 120.74 -3.18
CA ALA A 437 -19.99 121.52 -4.40
C ALA A 437 -21.35 122.09 -4.89
N GLU A 438 -22.43 121.32 -4.78
CA GLU A 438 -23.78 121.75 -5.21
C GLU A 438 -24.38 122.83 -4.30
N LYS A 439 -24.08 122.83 -3.00
CA LYS A 439 -24.51 123.89 -2.06
C LYS A 439 -23.84 125.23 -2.34
N ALA A 440 -22.54 125.24 -2.63
CA ALA A 440 -21.80 126.48 -2.90
C ALA A 440 -22.31 127.20 -4.16
N ASN A 441 -22.67 126.44 -5.20
CA ASN A 441 -23.10 127.02 -6.47
C ASN A 441 -24.49 127.68 -6.38
N GLN A 442 -25.42 127.12 -5.62
CA GLN A 442 -26.76 127.71 -5.42
C GLN A 442 -26.72 129.03 -4.63
N ALA A 443 -25.81 129.16 -3.66
CA ALA A 443 -25.66 130.39 -2.88
C ALA A 443 -25.12 131.57 -3.71
N LYS A 444 -24.19 131.31 -4.64
CA LYS A 444 -23.61 132.32 -5.56
C LYS A 444 -24.69 132.97 -6.44
N SER A 445 -25.60 132.17 -7.01
CA SER A 445 -26.64 132.66 -7.92
C SER A 445 -27.71 133.50 -7.21
N ALA A 446 -28.09 133.15 -5.97
CA ALA A 446 -29.10 133.88 -5.21
C ALA A 446 -28.63 135.29 -4.79
N PHE A 447 -27.34 135.47 -4.51
CA PHE A 447 -26.77 136.76 -4.09
C PHE A 447 -26.77 137.80 -5.22
N LEU A 448 -26.41 137.39 -6.45
CA LEU A 448 -26.28 138.30 -7.60
C LEU A 448 -27.64 138.83 -8.09
N ALA A 449 -28.70 138.02 -8.03
CA ALA A 449 -30.04 138.44 -8.41
C ALA A 449 -30.64 139.50 -7.47
N ALA A 450 -30.36 139.40 -6.17
CA ALA A 450 -30.87 140.34 -5.17
C ALA A 450 -30.20 141.72 -5.25
N MET A 451 -28.86 141.76 -5.39
CA MET A 451 -28.10 143.01 -5.43
C MET A 451 -28.45 143.90 -6.63
N SER A 452 -28.68 143.33 -7.81
CA SER A 452 -29.01 144.14 -9.00
C SER A 452 -30.39 144.81 -8.90
N HIS A 453 -31.34 144.23 -8.17
CA HIS A 453 -32.67 144.81 -7.99
C HIS A 453 -32.67 146.02 -7.04
N GLU A 454 -31.75 146.02 -6.08
CA GLU A 454 -31.56 147.09 -5.09
C GLU A 454 -30.78 148.29 -5.68
N ILE A 455 -29.89 148.07 -6.66
CA ILE A 455 -29.14 149.17 -7.33
C ILE A 455 -29.96 149.85 -8.42
N ARG A 456 -30.80 149.11 -9.15
CA ARG A 456 -31.62 149.62 -10.26
C ARG A 456 -32.60 150.72 -9.81
N THR A 457 -33.21 150.53 -8.64
CA THR A 457 -34.29 151.40 -8.12
C THR A 457 -33.84 152.84 -7.80
N PRO A 458 -32.74 153.08 -7.04
CA PRO A 458 -32.25 154.44 -6.83
C PRO A 458 -31.67 155.07 -8.11
N LEU A 459 -31.09 154.27 -9.00
CA LEU A 459 -30.47 154.77 -10.24
C LEU A 459 -31.49 155.35 -11.22
N TYR A 460 -32.67 154.72 -11.37
CA TYR A 460 -33.79 155.32 -12.12
C TYR A 460 -34.32 156.59 -11.46
N GLY A 461 -34.28 156.68 -10.12
CA GLY A 461 -34.63 157.89 -9.38
C GLY A 461 -33.70 159.07 -9.68
N ILE A 462 -32.38 158.83 -9.71
CA ILE A 462 -31.38 159.86 -10.04
C ILE A 462 -31.54 160.31 -11.50
N LEU A 463 -31.71 159.37 -12.44
CA LEU A 463 -31.96 159.66 -13.85
C LEU A 463 -33.25 160.47 -14.06
N GLY A 464 -34.35 160.11 -13.39
CA GLY A 464 -35.61 160.86 -13.47
C GLY A 464 -35.48 162.29 -12.93
N THR A 465 -34.72 162.48 -11.85
CA THR A 465 -34.47 163.80 -11.28
C THR A 465 -33.58 164.66 -12.19
N ALA A 466 -32.55 164.06 -12.80
CA ALA A 466 -31.70 164.73 -13.78
C ALA A 466 -32.48 165.13 -15.06
N GLN A 467 -33.44 164.32 -15.49
CA GLN A 467 -34.33 164.62 -16.61
C GLN A 467 -35.23 165.83 -16.31
N LEU A 468 -35.87 165.85 -15.13
CA LEU A 468 -36.75 166.96 -14.71
C LEU A 468 -36.00 168.30 -14.55
N LEU A 469 -34.74 168.24 -14.08
CA LEU A 469 -33.89 169.44 -13.96
C LEU A 469 -33.40 169.96 -15.31
N SER A 470 -33.31 169.09 -16.33
CA SER A 470 -32.86 169.46 -17.68
C SER A 470 -33.86 170.32 -18.47
N ASP A 471 -35.13 170.36 -18.03
CA ASP A 471 -36.21 171.14 -18.64
C ASP A 471 -36.45 172.50 -17.96
N ASN A 472 -35.69 172.85 -16.91
CA ASN A 472 -35.84 174.12 -16.20
C ASN A 472 -35.04 175.26 -16.85
N PRO A 473 -35.68 176.34 -17.34
CA PRO A 473 -35.00 177.43 -18.05
C PRO A 473 -34.03 178.26 -17.20
N ALA A 474 -34.10 178.18 -15.86
CA ALA A 474 -33.17 178.86 -14.96
C ALA A 474 -31.77 178.20 -14.86
N LEU A 475 -31.61 176.95 -15.33
CA LEU A 475 -30.40 176.13 -15.16
C LEU A 475 -29.58 175.96 -16.45
N THR A 476 -29.81 176.80 -17.45
CA THR A 476 -29.21 176.69 -18.79
C THR A 476 -27.67 176.66 -18.77
N GLN A 477 -27.03 177.27 -17.78
CA GLN A 477 -25.57 177.29 -17.63
C GLN A 477 -24.95 175.95 -17.14
N HIS A 478 -25.76 174.98 -16.71
CA HIS A 478 -25.30 173.67 -16.18
C HIS A 478 -25.76 172.45 -17.01
N ARG A 479 -26.25 172.68 -18.25
CA ARG A 479 -26.89 171.63 -19.06
C ARG A 479 -25.96 170.49 -19.48
N GLU A 480 -24.69 170.77 -19.76
CA GLU A 480 -23.71 169.73 -20.12
C GLU A 480 -23.43 168.77 -18.96
N ASN A 481 -23.37 169.29 -17.72
CA ASN A 481 -23.16 168.46 -16.54
C ASN A 481 -24.35 167.53 -16.28
N LEU A 482 -25.58 168.01 -16.48
CA LEU A 482 -26.78 167.17 -16.38
C LEU A 482 -26.79 166.07 -17.44
N ARG A 483 -26.38 166.39 -18.68
CA ARG A 483 -26.29 165.40 -19.76
C ARG A 483 -25.27 164.32 -19.46
N ALA A 484 -24.09 164.70 -18.93
CA ALA A 484 -23.07 163.74 -18.52
C ALA A 484 -23.54 162.79 -17.40
N ILE A 485 -24.36 163.27 -16.46
CA ILE A 485 -24.97 162.43 -15.41
C ILE A 485 -25.95 161.44 -16.01
N THR A 486 -26.82 161.88 -16.94
CA THR A 486 -27.79 161.01 -17.61
C THR A 486 -27.10 159.93 -18.44
N ASP A 487 -26.14 160.32 -19.28
CA ASP A 487 -25.41 159.38 -20.15
C ASP A 487 -24.62 158.34 -19.31
N SER A 488 -24.03 158.77 -18.19
CA SER A 488 -23.34 157.87 -17.24
C SER A 488 -24.30 156.91 -16.53
N GLY A 489 -25.51 157.40 -16.18
CA GLY A 489 -26.56 156.59 -15.58
C GLY A 489 -27.10 155.52 -16.52
N GLU A 490 -27.31 155.84 -17.80
CA GLU A 490 -27.73 154.87 -18.81
C GLU A 490 -26.65 153.82 -19.09
N SER A 491 -25.38 154.23 -19.19
CA SER A 491 -24.26 153.29 -19.40
C SER A 491 -24.12 152.30 -18.24
N LEU A 492 -24.31 152.73 -17.00
CA LEU A 492 -24.25 151.86 -15.82
C LEU A 492 -25.41 150.85 -15.78
N LEU A 493 -26.61 151.24 -16.25
CA LEU A 493 -27.76 150.34 -16.40
C LEU A 493 -27.50 149.22 -17.41
N THR A 494 -26.82 149.52 -18.51
CA THR A 494 -26.45 148.50 -19.51
C THR A 494 -25.49 147.48 -18.91
N ILE A 495 -24.43 147.91 -18.22
CA ILE A 495 -23.45 147.00 -17.59
C ILE A 495 -24.11 146.12 -16.52
N LEU A 496 -25.01 146.69 -15.71
CA LEU A 496 -25.70 145.93 -14.66
C LEU A 496 -26.61 144.82 -15.23
N ASN A 497 -27.27 145.09 -16.36
CA ASN A 497 -28.11 144.10 -17.04
C ASN A 497 -27.27 142.97 -17.66
N ASP A 498 -26.11 143.29 -18.25
CA ASP A 498 -25.24 142.27 -18.85
C ASP A 498 -24.65 141.29 -17.81
N ILE A 499 -24.34 141.76 -16.59
CA ILE A 499 -23.84 140.91 -15.49
C ILE A 499 -24.93 139.95 -14.98
N LEU A 500 -26.19 140.38 -14.98
CA LEU A 500 -27.32 139.51 -14.63
C LEU A 500 -27.54 138.42 -15.67
N ASP A 501 -27.50 138.76 -16.96
CA ASP A 501 -27.68 137.78 -18.04
C ASP A 501 -26.58 136.71 -18.01
N TYR A 502 -25.32 137.10 -17.72
CA TYR A 502 -24.24 136.14 -17.52
C TYR A 502 -24.48 135.21 -16.32
N SER A 503 -24.96 135.75 -15.19
CA SER A 503 -25.24 134.98 -13.98
C SER A 503 -26.42 134.02 -14.16
N ALA A 504 -27.42 134.37 -14.97
CA ALA A 504 -28.55 133.48 -15.32
C ALA A 504 -28.13 132.33 -16.25
N ILE A 505 -27.13 132.55 -17.12
CA ILE A 505 -26.54 131.52 -17.97
C ILE A 505 -25.70 130.53 -17.14
N GLU A 506 -24.89 131.03 -16.20
CA GLU A 506 -24.08 130.19 -15.30
C GLU A 506 -24.95 129.39 -14.30
N ALA A 507 -26.10 129.95 -13.90
CA ALA A 507 -27.08 129.32 -13.01
C ALA A 507 -28.10 128.40 -13.73
N GLY A 508 -27.95 128.19 -15.04
CA GLY A 508 -28.67 127.14 -15.78
C GLY A 508 -30.04 127.52 -16.34
N GLY A 509 -30.21 128.73 -16.91
CA GLY A 509 -31.46 129.06 -17.60
C GLY A 509 -31.42 130.20 -18.61
N LYS A 510 -31.26 129.87 -19.91
CA LYS A 510 -32.36 130.01 -20.88
C LYS A 510 -32.04 129.42 -22.26
N LYS A 511 -33.06 128.74 -22.78
CA LYS A 511 -33.29 128.49 -24.21
C LYS A 511 -33.09 129.80 -24.99
N CYS A 512 -32.19 129.81 -25.97
CA CYS A 512 -32.20 130.85 -27.00
C CYS A 512 -33.52 130.81 -27.77
N CYS A 513 -34.12 131.99 -27.88
CA CYS A 513 -34.76 132.62 -29.04
C CYS A 513 -34.95 131.72 -30.29
N ASP A 514 -36.03 131.87 -31.07
CA ASP A 514 -36.21 133.13 -31.77
C ASP A 514 -37.62 133.41 -32.32
N ARG A 515 -37.82 134.72 -32.49
CA ARG A 515 -38.82 135.53 -33.17
C ARG A 515 -39.67 134.88 -34.28
N ARG A 516 -40.96 135.22 -34.27
CA ARG A 516 -41.42 136.43 -34.96
C ARG A 516 -41.95 137.44 -33.97
#